data_AF-A0A2V8I564-F1
#
_entry.id   AF-A0A2V8I564-F1
#
_cell.length_a   1.000
_cell.length_b   1.000
_cell.length_c   1.000
_cell.angle_alpha   90.00
_cell.angle_beta   90.00
_cell.angle_gamma   90.00
#
_symmetry.space_group_name_H-M   'P 1'
#
loop_
_entity.id
_entity.type
_entity.pdbx_description
1 polymer ?
#
loop_
_entity_poly.entity_id
_entity_poly.type
_entity_poly.pdbx_seq_one_letter_code
_entity_poly.pdbx_strand_id
1 'polypeptide(L)'
;IEGVKIETHAVDEYVQTDLGYLDLLRRPEEPTLLALVGVQSHQFRRSLDLAAFARANGVRHCVIGGPHPMTCDTSMLQNRGVSFALAEAETIWLQILKDAIRGELEPVYGAGR
;
A
#
# COMPACT_ATOMS: atom_id res chain seq x y z
N ILE A 1 -2.74 -4.73 16.74
CA ILE A 1 -2.22 -6.08 16.40
C ILE A 1 -0.88 -6.24 17.10
N GLU A 2 -0.57 -7.39 17.71
CA GLU A 2 0.72 -7.59 18.44
C GLU A 2 1.02 -6.51 19.50
N GLY A 3 -0.01 -6.05 20.22
CA GLY A 3 0.11 -4.97 21.21
C GLY A 3 0.26 -3.56 20.63
N VAL A 4 0.42 -3.41 19.31
CA VAL A 4 0.48 -2.12 18.61
C VAL A 4 -0.94 -1.59 18.37
N LYS A 5 -1.18 -0.33 18.78
CA LYS A 5 -2.40 0.42 18.47
C LYS A 5 -2.33 0.88 17.02
N ILE A 6 -3.41 0.66 16.28
CA ILE A 6 -3.52 1.03 14.86
C ILE A 6 -4.64 2.06 14.74
N GLU A 7 -4.35 3.15 14.04
CA GLU A 7 -5.33 4.12 13.58
C GLU A 7 -5.44 4.01 12.05
N THR A 8 -6.66 4.11 11.53
CA THR A 8 -6.94 3.90 10.11
C THR A 8 -7.63 5.14 9.55
N HIS A 9 -7.09 5.65 8.46
CA HIS A 9 -7.74 6.66 7.61
C HIS A 9 -8.05 6.02 6.26
N ALA A 10 -9.31 6.11 5.83
CA ALA A 10 -9.75 5.63 4.52
C ALA A 10 -10.09 6.82 3.63
N VAL A 11 -9.56 6.82 2.41
CA VAL A 11 -9.75 7.86 1.41
C VAL A 11 -10.12 7.18 0.09
N ASP A 12 -11.16 7.69 -0.55
CA ASP A 12 -11.55 7.29 -1.90
C ASP A 12 -11.32 8.49 -2.82
N GLU A 13 -10.18 8.53 -3.54
CA GLU A 13 -9.85 9.63 -4.47
C GLU A 13 -10.87 9.79 -5.63
N TYR A 14 -11.75 8.80 -5.87
CA TYR A 14 -12.81 8.92 -6.88
C TYR A 14 -13.98 9.76 -6.39
N VAL A 15 -14.24 9.72 -5.08
CA VAL A 15 -15.32 10.48 -4.42
C VAL A 15 -14.77 11.79 -3.83
N GLN A 16 -13.64 11.71 -3.13
CA GLN A 16 -12.94 12.82 -2.52
C GLN A 16 -11.88 13.35 -3.48
N THR A 17 -12.16 14.50 -4.09
CA THR A 17 -11.30 15.11 -5.11
C THR A 17 -10.31 16.13 -4.54
N ASP A 18 -10.45 16.51 -3.27
CA ASP A 18 -9.43 17.32 -2.60
C ASP A 18 -8.20 16.48 -2.26
N LEU A 19 -7.04 17.13 -2.27
CA LEU A 19 -5.75 16.49 -2.01
C LEU A 19 -5.26 16.70 -0.58
N GLY A 20 -6.11 17.19 0.33
CA GLY A 20 -5.72 17.49 1.72
C GLY A 20 -5.25 16.25 2.47
N TYR A 21 -5.75 15.07 2.08
CA TYR A 21 -5.33 13.80 2.66
C TYR A 21 -3.84 13.49 2.44
N LEU A 22 -3.17 14.10 1.45
CA LEU A 22 -1.74 13.91 1.21
C LEU A 22 -0.88 14.35 2.40
N ASP A 23 -1.39 15.23 3.27
CA ASP A 23 -0.71 15.62 4.50
C ASP A 23 -0.58 14.46 5.50
N LEU A 24 -1.43 13.43 5.40
CA LEU A 24 -1.28 12.18 6.17
C LEU A 24 0.00 11.44 5.80
N LEU A 25 0.51 11.63 4.57
CA LEU A 25 1.72 10.97 4.07
C LEU A 25 3.00 11.77 4.35
N ARG A 26 2.89 12.91 5.06
CA ARG A 26 4.02 13.79 5.42
C ARG A 26 4.38 13.72 6.90
N ARG A 27 4.11 12.58 7.54
CA ARG A 27 4.36 12.34 8.97
C ARG A 27 5.48 11.30 9.18
N PRO A 28 6.75 11.66 8.95
CA PRO A 28 7.86 10.71 9.02
C PRO A 28 8.08 10.12 10.42
N GLU A 29 7.64 10.82 11.48
CA GLU A 29 7.78 10.40 12.88
C GLU A 29 6.78 9.30 13.27
N GLU A 30 5.72 9.11 12.49
CA GLU A 30 4.67 8.12 12.75
C GLU A 30 4.83 6.92 11.78
N PRO A 31 5.09 5.70 12.29
CA PRO A 31 5.14 4.51 11.44
C PRO A 31 3.85 4.33 10.65
N THR A 32 3.93 4.59 9.34
CA THR A 32 2.77 4.62 8.44
C THR A 32 2.89 3.51 7.39
N LEU A 33 1.78 2.80 7.19
CA LEU A 33 1.57 1.90 6.05
C LEU A 33 0.56 2.57 5.10
N LEU A 34 0.99 2.90 3.88
CA LEU A 34 0.08 3.29 2.81
C LEU A 34 -0.42 2.02 2.09
N ALA A 35 -1.71 1.74 2.18
CA ALA A 35 -2.37 0.67 1.43
C ALA A 35 -3.23 1.26 0.31
N LEU A 36 -2.86 0.99 -0.94
CA LEU A 36 -3.60 1.36 -2.13
C LEU A 36 -4.41 0.14 -2.55
N VAL A 37 -5.71 0.18 -2.29
CA VAL A 37 -6.61 -0.98 -2.39
C VAL A 37 -7.62 -0.80 -3.52
N GLY A 38 -8.12 -1.92 -4.07
CA GLY A 38 -9.11 -1.88 -5.15
C GLY A 38 -8.61 -1.24 -6.45
N VAL A 39 -7.29 -1.17 -6.65
CA VAL A 39 -6.67 -0.43 -7.76
C VAL A 39 -7.07 -1.03 -9.11
N GLN A 40 -7.70 -0.19 -9.93
CA GLN A 40 -8.07 -0.50 -11.31
C GLN A 40 -7.00 -0.01 -12.30
N SER A 41 -7.10 -0.44 -13.57
CA SER A 41 -6.10 -0.14 -14.61
C SER A 41 -5.80 1.35 -14.77
N HIS A 42 -6.83 2.20 -14.73
CA HIS A 42 -6.67 3.65 -14.88
C HIS A 42 -6.09 4.34 -13.64
N GLN A 43 -6.15 3.67 -12.48
CA GLN A 43 -5.62 4.16 -11.21
C GLN A 43 -4.19 3.69 -10.96
N PHE A 44 -3.72 2.64 -11.63
CA PHE A 44 -2.44 2.00 -11.31
C PHE A 44 -1.24 2.94 -11.34
N ARG A 45 -1.18 3.83 -12.35
CA ARG A 45 -0.12 4.84 -12.43
C ARG A 45 -0.20 5.83 -11.26
N ARG A 46 -1.40 6.31 -10.94
CA ARG A 46 -1.64 7.18 -9.78
C ARG A 46 -1.25 6.50 -8.47
N SER A 47 -1.55 5.21 -8.31
CA SER A 47 -1.13 4.41 -7.15
C SER A 47 0.40 4.35 -7.03
N LEU A 48 1.12 4.17 -8.13
CA LEU A 48 2.59 4.20 -8.12
C LEU A 48 3.13 5.60 -7.77
N ASP A 49 2.53 6.66 -8.31
CA ASP A 49 2.90 8.04 -7.98
C ASP A 49 2.69 8.35 -6.49
N LEU A 50 1.56 7.90 -5.93
CA LEU A 50 1.25 8.05 -4.50
C LEU A 50 2.22 7.25 -3.62
N ALA A 51 2.55 6.02 -4.01
CA ALA A 51 3.56 5.23 -3.32
C ALA A 51 4.92 5.94 -3.35
N ALA A 52 5.38 6.40 -4.52
CA ALA A 52 6.63 7.14 -4.65
C ALA A 52 6.63 8.43 -3.81
N PHE A 53 5.53 9.18 -3.83
CA PHE A 53 5.34 10.38 -3.02
C PHE A 53 5.42 10.08 -1.51
N ALA A 54 4.71 9.05 -1.04
CA ALA A 54 4.72 8.64 0.35
C ALA A 54 6.13 8.24 0.81
N ARG A 55 6.82 7.42 0.00
CA ARG A 55 8.20 7.00 0.25
C ARG A 55 9.15 8.20 0.35
N ALA A 56 9.02 9.17 -0.54
CA ALA A 56 9.82 10.39 -0.53
C ALA A 56 9.57 11.27 0.72
N ASN A 57 8.42 11.12 1.37
CA ASN A 57 8.05 11.86 2.59
C ASN A 57 8.20 11.05 3.88
N GLY A 58 8.92 9.92 3.82
CA GLY A 58 9.29 9.12 5.00
C GLY A 58 8.31 7.99 5.36
N VAL A 59 7.25 7.77 4.59
CA VAL A 59 6.39 6.60 4.79
C VAL A 59 7.19 5.35 4.50
N ARG A 60 7.35 4.48 5.50
CA ARG A 60 8.26 3.33 5.42
C ARG A 60 7.73 2.19 4.56
N HIS A 61 6.40 2.06 4.47
CA HIS A 61 5.77 0.88 3.89
C HIS A 61 4.62 1.28 2.96
N CYS A 62 4.62 0.74 1.74
CA CYS A 62 3.57 0.95 0.76
C CYS A 62 3.20 -0.38 0.13
N VAL A 63 1.90 -0.65 0.00
CA VAL A 63 1.36 -1.86 -0.63
C VAL A 63 0.32 -1.45 -1.66
N ILE A 64 0.41 -2.03 -2.86
CA ILE A 64 -0.58 -1.87 -3.93
C ILE A 64 -1.29 -3.20 -4.16
N GLY A 65 -2.62 -3.18 -4.12
CA GLY A 65 -3.47 -4.34 -4.38
C GLY A 65 -4.76 -3.97 -5.11
N GLY A 66 -5.45 -4.98 -5.64
CA GLY A 66 -6.69 -4.81 -6.38
C GLY A 66 -6.67 -5.52 -7.73
N PRO A 67 -7.76 -5.40 -8.52
CA PRO A 67 -7.94 -6.19 -9.72
C PRO A 67 -6.82 -6.04 -10.75
N HIS A 68 -6.29 -4.83 -10.94
CA HIS A 68 -5.25 -4.62 -11.95
C HIS A 68 -3.88 -5.19 -11.53
N PRO A 69 -3.33 -4.88 -10.34
CA PRO A 69 -2.09 -5.53 -9.86
C PRO A 69 -2.13 -7.06 -9.91
N MET A 70 -3.28 -7.68 -9.63
CA MET A 70 -3.48 -9.14 -9.67
C MET A 70 -3.47 -9.74 -11.09
N THR A 71 -3.73 -8.93 -12.13
CA THR A 71 -3.91 -9.41 -13.51
C THR A 71 -2.84 -8.92 -14.47
N CYS A 72 -1.88 -8.12 -14.00
CA CYS A 72 -0.77 -7.63 -14.82
C CYS A 72 0.60 -8.08 -14.29
N ASP A 73 1.60 -8.04 -15.16
CA ASP A 73 2.98 -8.30 -14.75
C ASP A 73 3.55 -7.11 -13.96
N THR A 74 3.73 -7.32 -12.66
CA THR A 74 4.30 -6.34 -11.74
C THR A 74 5.80 -6.54 -11.49
N SER A 75 6.44 -7.57 -12.07
CA SER A 75 7.81 -7.97 -11.74
C SER A 75 8.84 -6.86 -11.97
N MET A 76 8.65 -5.98 -12.96
CA MET A 76 9.54 -4.84 -13.17
C MET A 76 9.53 -3.82 -12.02
N LEU A 77 8.44 -3.74 -11.25
CA LEU A 77 8.22 -2.78 -10.16
C LEU A 77 8.47 -3.38 -8.77
N GLN A 78 8.49 -4.71 -8.66
CA GLN A 78 8.81 -5.40 -7.42
C GLN A 78 10.20 -4.99 -6.92
N ASN A 79 10.36 -4.91 -5.59
CA ASN A 79 11.58 -4.44 -4.92
C ASN A 79 11.96 -2.97 -5.19
N ARG A 80 11.10 -2.15 -5.81
CA ARG A 80 11.35 -0.71 -6.03
C ARG A 80 10.71 0.19 -4.97
N GLY A 81 10.59 -0.31 -3.74
CA GLY A 81 10.04 0.45 -2.61
C GLY A 81 8.52 0.38 -2.45
N VAL A 82 7.86 -0.50 -3.20
CA VAL A 82 6.45 -0.84 -3.03
C VAL A 82 6.27 -2.35 -3.08
N SER A 83 5.40 -2.86 -2.22
CA SER A 83 4.99 -4.26 -2.18
C SER A 83 3.71 -4.46 -2.97
N PHE A 84 3.51 -5.64 -3.55
CA PHE A 84 2.31 -5.99 -4.30
C PHE A 84 1.48 -7.04 -3.57
N ALA A 85 0.19 -6.76 -3.38
CA ALA A 85 -0.79 -7.71 -2.86
C ALA A 85 -1.52 -8.37 -4.04
N LEU A 86 -1.11 -9.60 -4.38
CA LEU A 86 -1.58 -10.35 -5.56
C LEU A 86 -2.61 -11.43 -5.19
N ALA A 87 -3.41 -11.20 -4.15
CA ALA A 87 -4.47 -12.11 -3.72
C ALA A 87 -5.61 -11.34 -3.04
N GLU A 88 -6.72 -12.04 -2.78
CA GLU A 88 -7.83 -11.52 -1.98
C GLU A 88 -7.35 -11.04 -0.61
N ALA A 89 -7.74 -9.81 -0.25
CA ALA A 89 -7.22 -9.11 0.91
C ALA A 89 -7.48 -9.90 2.22
N GLU A 90 -8.64 -10.54 2.33
CA GLU A 90 -9.05 -11.37 3.47
C GLU A 90 -8.01 -12.46 3.81
N THR A 91 -7.24 -12.90 2.82
CA THR A 91 -6.28 -14.00 2.97
C THR A 91 -4.87 -13.56 3.35
N ILE A 92 -4.51 -12.29 3.11
CA ILE A 92 -3.14 -11.77 3.27
C ILE A 92 -3.05 -10.51 4.13
N TRP A 93 -4.16 -9.82 4.42
CA TRP A 93 -4.15 -8.53 5.09
C TRP A 93 -3.56 -8.58 6.51
N LEU A 94 -3.91 -9.61 7.29
CA LEU A 94 -3.34 -9.78 8.63
C LEU A 94 -1.82 -9.99 8.57
N GLN A 95 -1.31 -10.70 7.55
CA GLN A 95 0.12 -10.91 7.35
C GLN A 95 0.82 -9.60 6.99
N ILE A 96 0.28 -8.86 6.02
CA ILE A 96 0.77 -7.53 5.61
C ILE A 96 0.88 -6.60 6.82
N LEU A 97 -0.14 -6.54 7.67
CA LEU A 97 -0.12 -5.69 8.87
C LEU A 97 0.96 -6.09 9.87
N LYS A 98 1.17 -7.39 10.10
CA LYS A 98 2.22 -7.88 10.99
C LYS A 98 3.62 -7.55 10.45
N ASP A 99 3.82 -7.74 9.16
CA ASP A 99 5.11 -7.46 8.52
C ASP A 99 5.40 -5.95 8.46
N ALA A 100 4.37 -5.13 8.23
CA ALA A 100 4.49 -3.68 8.33
C ALA A 100 4.86 -3.22 9.75
N ILE A 101 4.29 -3.84 10.80
CA ILE A 101 4.67 -3.59 12.20
C ILE A 101 6.13 -3.94 12.46
N ARG A 102 6.62 -5.06 11.90
CA ARG A 102 8.01 -5.52 12.06
C ARG A 102 9.01 -4.77 11.20
N GLY A 103 8.53 -4.08 10.16
CA GLY A 103 9.38 -3.40 9.19
C GLY A 103 9.87 -4.32 8.07
N GLU A 104 9.21 -5.45 7.85
CA GLU A 104 9.66 -6.60 7.07
C GLU A 104 8.68 -6.95 5.93
N LEU A 105 8.06 -5.95 5.30
CA LEU A 105 7.16 -6.20 4.17
C LEU A 105 7.84 -7.05 3.08
N GLU A 106 7.16 -8.11 2.66
CA GLU A 106 7.55 -8.88 1.49
C GLU A 106 7.34 -8.06 0.22
N PRO A 107 8.16 -8.24 -0.83
CA PRO A 107 7.96 -7.53 -2.10
C PRO A 107 6.66 -7.93 -2.79
N VAL A 108 6.18 -9.16 -2.55
CA VAL A 108 4.96 -9.71 -3.14
C VAL A 108 4.26 -10.60 -2.13
N TYR A 109 2.97 -10.36 -1.93
CA TYR A 109 2.08 -11.20 -1.14
C TYR A 109 1.15 -11.98 -2.06
N GLY A 110 0.90 -13.25 -1.72
CA GLY A 110 -0.05 -14.08 -2.46
C GLY A 110 0.49 -14.71 -3.75
N ALA A 111 1.79 -14.56 -4.06
CA ALA A 111 2.40 -15.27 -5.18
C ALA A 111 2.37 -16.79 -4.96
N GLY A 112 1.77 -17.53 -5.90
CA GLY A 112 1.76 -19.00 -5.89
C GLY A 112 0.53 -19.66 -5.24
N ARG A 113 -0.59 -18.94 -5.12
CA ARG A 113 -1.92 -19.55 -4.92
C ARG A 113 -2.69 -19.61 -6.23
#